data_AF-A0A8I1QJJ2-F1
#
_entry.id   AF-A0A8I1QJJ2-F1
#
_cell.length_a   1.000
_cell.length_b   1.000
_cell.length_c   1.000
_cell.angle_alpha   90.00
_cell.angle_beta   90.00
_cell.angle_gamma   90.00
#
_symmetry.space_group_name_H-M   'P 1'
#
loop_
_entity.id
_entity.type
_entity.pdbx_description
1 polymer ?
#
loop_
_entity_poly.entity_id
_entity_poly.type
_entity_poly.pdbx_seq_one_letter_code
_entity_poly.pdbx_strand_id
1 'polypeptide(L)'
;MRRLLLALSLLLVPMAHAAEPQIDEVRAAWDACSKLLDAAPDDWTGWRRNFDGGYADHFEFHDGGDSAASVLVQTWLIDAIATQTDTSCFRPDGSLAFIYSEMVSPNMAAGATGPAITREGRLYFAPDGHLLRLLKRITEAGQPVAPIDNDKYQLARGCGLTAPHATVDDVRSHLIAELGDIEGTRGKYVPEPLDWCGMEVE
;
A
#
# COMPACT_ATOMS: atom_id res chain seq x y z
N MET A 1 20.28 27.66 -62.96
CA MET A 1 21.07 26.95 -61.92
C MET A 1 21.00 27.83 -60.67
N ARG A 2 20.54 27.49 -59.47
CA ARG A 2 20.43 26.26 -58.68
C ARG A 2 19.37 26.58 -57.60
N ARG A 3 18.28 25.83 -57.46
CA ARG A 3 17.38 25.95 -56.30
C ARG A 3 17.88 24.97 -55.24
N LEU A 4 18.34 25.47 -54.09
CA LEU A 4 18.70 24.65 -52.94
C LEU A 4 17.42 24.11 -52.29
N LEU A 5 17.28 22.78 -52.29
CA LEU A 5 16.36 22.05 -51.43
C LEU A 5 17.08 21.82 -50.08
N LEU A 6 16.63 22.50 -49.02
CA LEU A 6 16.96 22.10 -47.65
C LEU A 6 15.98 21.01 -47.24
N ALA A 7 16.46 19.77 -47.21
CA ALA A 7 15.78 18.66 -46.57
C ALA A 7 15.92 18.83 -45.05
N LEU A 8 14.80 19.10 -44.38
CA LEU A 8 14.71 19.18 -42.93
C LEU A 8 14.56 17.75 -42.40
N SER A 9 15.67 17.15 -41.99
CA SER A 9 15.68 15.86 -41.28
C SER A 9 15.12 16.07 -39.87
N LEU A 10 13.81 15.84 -39.69
CA LEU A 10 13.21 15.70 -38.36
C LEU A 10 13.80 14.46 -37.69
N LEU A 11 14.78 14.68 -36.80
CA LEU A 11 15.21 13.71 -35.82
C LEU A 11 14.05 13.50 -34.84
N LEU A 12 13.33 12.38 -34.97
CA LEU A 12 12.52 11.86 -33.88
C LEU A 12 13.45 11.48 -32.74
N VAL A 13 13.57 12.36 -31.76
CA VAL A 13 14.14 12.02 -30.46
C VAL A 13 13.11 11.12 -29.77
N PRO A 14 13.44 9.88 -29.39
CA PRO A 14 12.54 9.09 -28.56
C PRO A 14 12.37 9.84 -27.24
N MET A 15 11.13 10.19 -26.90
CA MET A 15 10.80 10.67 -25.56
C MET A 15 11.11 9.55 -24.57
N ALA A 16 12.31 9.55 -24.01
CA ALA A 16 12.59 8.84 -22.78
C ALA A 16 11.61 9.40 -21.74
N HIS A 17 10.67 8.58 -21.28
CA HIS A 17 9.95 8.87 -20.05
C HIS A 17 11.03 9.15 -19.00
N ALA A 18 11.08 10.37 -18.48
CA ALA A 18 12.02 10.71 -17.43
C ALA A 18 11.81 9.69 -16.30
N ALA A 19 12.84 8.92 -15.98
CA ALA A 19 12.86 8.16 -14.74
C ALA A 19 12.66 9.19 -13.62
N GLU A 20 11.52 9.14 -12.93
CA GLU A 20 11.24 10.01 -11.80
C GLU A 20 12.16 9.58 -10.65
N PRO A 21 13.20 10.36 -10.28
CA PRO A 21 14.18 9.92 -9.27
C PRO A 21 13.52 9.55 -7.94
N GLN A 22 12.38 10.17 -7.62
CA GLN A 22 11.59 9.89 -6.43
C GLN A 22 10.99 8.47 -6.44
N ILE A 23 10.65 7.91 -7.61
CA ILE A 23 10.15 6.53 -7.71
C ILE A 23 11.28 5.52 -7.45
N ASP A 24 12.50 5.83 -7.86
CA ASP A 24 13.66 4.97 -7.58
C ASP A 24 14.01 4.97 -6.08
N GLU A 25 13.85 6.10 -5.39
CA GLU A 25 13.94 6.16 -3.93
C GLU A 25 12.88 5.29 -3.23
N VAL A 26 11.63 5.34 -3.71
CA VAL A 26 10.56 4.49 -3.16
C VAL A 26 10.85 3.00 -3.39
N ARG A 27 11.38 2.63 -4.56
CA ARG A 27 11.80 1.24 -4.84
C ARG A 27 12.92 0.80 -3.92
N ALA A 28 13.92 1.65 -3.69
CA ALA A 28 15.02 1.35 -2.77
C ALA A 28 14.51 1.15 -1.33
N ALA A 29 13.54 1.98 -0.88
CA ALA A 29 12.89 1.78 0.40
C ALA A 29 12.16 0.43 0.46
N TRP A 30 11.37 0.11 -0.57
CA TRP A 30 10.66 -1.17 -0.66
C TRP A 30 11.60 -2.38 -0.60
N ASP A 31 12.75 -2.32 -1.29
CA ASP A 31 13.75 -3.38 -1.25
C ASP A 31 14.35 -3.56 0.15
N ALA A 32 14.56 -2.46 0.89
CA ALA A 32 15.05 -2.50 2.26
C ALA A 32 14.00 -3.10 3.22
N CYS A 33 12.75 -2.66 3.10
CA CYS A 33 11.61 -3.20 3.84
C CYS A 33 11.40 -4.69 3.60
N SER A 34 11.48 -5.13 2.34
CA SER A 34 11.34 -6.55 1.98
C SER A 34 12.44 -7.40 2.62
N LYS A 35 13.69 -6.91 2.62
CA LYS A 35 14.81 -7.58 3.30
C LYS A 35 14.63 -7.67 4.81
N LEU A 36 14.03 -6.65 5.44
CA LEU A 36 13.73 -6.68 6.88
C LEU A 36 12.75 -7.81 7.20
N LEU A 37 11.63 -7.88 6.45
CA LEU A 37 10.63 -8.95 6.60
C LEU A 37 11.24 -10.34 6.38
N ASP A 38 12.09 -10.49 5.36
CA ASP A 38 12.75 -11.77 5.07
C ASP A 38 13.73 -12.20 6.18
N ALA A 39 14.46 -11.24 6.77
CA ALA A 39 15.49 -11.51 7.76
C ALA A 39 14.92 -11.81 9.17
N ALA A 40 13.82 -11.17 9.54
CA ALA A 40 13.25 -11.24 10.88
C ALA A 40 11.70 -11.26 10.85
N PRO A 41 11.09 -12.31 10.27
CA PRO A 41 9.64 -12.38 10.07
C PRO A 41 8.83 -12.42 11.37
N ASP A 42 9.44 -12.83 12.49
CA ASP A 42 8.78 -12.93 13.80
C ASP A 42 9.18 -11.80 14.77
N ASP A 43 10.06 -10.88 14.36
CA ASP A 43 10.51 -9.76 15.19
C ASP A 43 9.64 -8.53 14.94
N TRP A 44 8.47 -8.52 15.57
CA TRP A 44 7.49 -7.43 15.45
C TRP A 44 6.83 -7.12 16.79
N THR A 45 6.33 -5.89 16.89
CA THR A 45 5.49 -5.42 18.00
C THR A 45 4.09 -5.10 17.50
N GLY A 46 3.06 -5.52 18.23
CA GLY A 46 1.67 -5.23 17.89
C GLY A 46 0.69 -6.24 18.46
N TRP A 47 -0.34 -6.60 17.69
CA TRP A 47 -1.42 -7.47 18.17
C TRP A 47 -1.98 -8.38 17.09
N ARG A 48 -2.66 -9.42 17.57
CA ARG A 48 -3.58 -10.26 16.79
C ARG A 48 -4.86 -10.42 17.60
N ARG A 49 -5.99 -9.91 17.10
CA ARG A 49 -7.28 -9.98 17.80
C ARG A 49 -8.31 -10.68 16.94
N ASN A 50 -9.11 -11.54 17.57
CA ASN A 50 -10.26 -12.19 16.95
C ASN A 50 -11.53 -11.65 17.62
N PHE A 51 -12.53 -11.30 16.81
CA PHE A 51 -13.77 -10.65 17.27
C PHE A 51 -15.02 -11.52 17.09
N ASP A 52 -14.84 -12.83 16.91
CA ASP A 52 -15.87 -13.79 16.50
C ASP A 52 -16.48 -13.49 15.10
N GLY A 53 -17.31 -14.40 14.59
CA GLY A 53 -18.03 -14.19 13.32
C GLY A 53 -17.16 -14.09 12.07
N GLY A 54 -15.89 -14.51 12.14
CA GLY A 54 -14.95 -14.41 11.02
C GLY A 54 -14.22 -13.07 10.91
N TYR A 55 -14.32 -12.21 11.92
CA TYR A 55 -13.60 -10.95 12.00
C TYR A 55 -12.35 -11.06 12.85
N ALA A 56 -11.25 -10.52 12.33
CA ALA A 56 -10.00 -10.40 13.07
C ALA A 56 -9.18 -9.23 12.51
N ASP A 57 -8.30 -8.68 13.35
CA ASP A 57 -7.30 -7.71 12.90
C ASP A 57 -5.92 -8.02 13.49
N HIS A 58 -4.92 -7.94 12.63
CA HIS A 58 -3.52 -8.10 12.96
C HIS A 58 -2.77 -6.82 12.64
N PHE A 59 -1.86 -6.45 13.53
CA PHE A 59 -1.00 -5.29 13.40
C PHE A 59 0.41 -5.73 13.77
N GLU A 60 1.32 -5.69 12.80
CA GLU A 60 2.68 -6.21 12.94
C GLU A 60 3.65 -5.10 12.52
N PHE A 61 4.23 -4.41 13.51
CA PHE A 61 5.23 -3.39 13.27
C PHE A 61 6.64 -3.95 13.46
N HIS A 62 7.40 -4.02 12.38
CA HIS A 62 8.81 -4.36 12.34
C HIS A 62 9.62 -3.05 12.37
N ASP A 63 10.13 -2.70 13.54
CA ASP A 63 10.95 -1.50 13.71
C ASP A 63 12.40 -1.80 13.32
N GLY A 64 12.87 -1.22 12.21
CA GLY A 64 14.28 -1.32 11.81
C GLY A 64 15.24 -0.57 12.75
N GLY A 65 14.71 0.28 13.62
CA GLY A 65 15.49 1.17 14.48
C GLY A 65 15.96 2.43 13.77
N ASP A 66 16.82 3.18 14.45
CA ASP A 66 17.26 4.49 13.97
C ASP A 66 18.01 4.37 12.64
N SER A 67 17.61 5.20 11.67
CA SER A 67 18.24 5.27 10.34
C SER A 67 18.14 3.99 9.50
N ALA A 68 17.17 3.11 9.80
CA ALA A 68 16.85 1.94 9.01
C ALA A 68 15.39 1.96 8.53
N ALA A 69 15.09 1.23 7.47
CA ALA A 69 13.72 1.10 7.00
C ALA A 69 12.89 0.28 8.00
N SER A 70 11.63 0.67 8.19
CA SER A 70 10.67 -0.02 9.05
C SER A 70 9.45 -0.44 8.24
N VAL A 71 8.72 -1.44 8.73
CA VAL A 71 7.55 -1.99 8.03
C VAL A 71 6.38 -2.15 8.98
N LEU A 72 5.20 -1.70 8.55
CA LEU A 72 3.94 -2.03 9.19
C LEU A 72 3.13 -2.94 8.28
N VAL A 73 2.78 -4.13 8.77
CA VAL A 73 1.82 -5.03 8.12
C VAL A 73 0.53 -5.02 8.92
N GLN A 74 -0.57 -4.66 8.27
CA GLN A 74 -1.91 -4.75 8.84
C GLN A 74 -2.73 -5.75 8.05
N THR A 75 -3.40 -6.66 8.74
CA THR A 75 -4.29 -7.64 8.11
C THR A 75 -5.66 -7.58 8.75
N TRP A 76 -6.71 -7.56 7.94
CA TRP A 76 -8.10 -7.65 8.37
C TRP A 76 -8.74 -8.89 7.75
N LEU A 77 -9.32 -9.74 8.60
CA LEU A 77 -10.22 -10.80 8.19
C LEU A 77 -11.64 -10.28 8.29
N ILE A 78 -12.41 -10.47 7.23
CA ILE A 78 -13.70 -9.80 7.03
C ILE A 78 -14.75 -10.86 6.70
N ASP A 79 -15.74 -11.00 7.59
CA ASP A 79 -16.88 -11.91 7.42
C ASP A 79 -16.47 -13.38 7.12
N ALA A 80 -15.24 -13.80 7.44
CA ALA A 80 -14.61 -15.07 7.00
C ALA A 80 -14.58 -15.31 5.47
N ILE A 81 -14.90 -14.31 4.66
CA ILE A 81 -14.94 -14.42 3.19
C ILE A 81 -13.86 -13.60 2.50
N ALA A 82 -13.28 -12.62 3.18
CA ALA A 82 -12.29 -11.75 2.59
C ALA A 82 -11.14 -11.48 3.55
N THR A 83 -9.98 -11.26 2.99
CA THR A 83 -8.79 -10.80 3.70
C THR A 83 -8.28 -9.56 3.00
N GLN A 84 -8.03 -8.50 3.76
CA GLN A 84 -7.24 -7.35 3.29
C GLN A 84 -5.92 -7.32 4.04
N THR A 85 -4.83 -7.13 3.33
CA THR A 85 -3.49 -6.91 3.89
C THR A 85 -2.91 -5.64 3.32
N ASP A 86 -2.47 -4.74 4.19
CA ASP A 86 -1.74 -3.54 3.84
C ASP A 86 -0.31 -3.65 4.39
N THR A 87 0.68 -3.52 3.51
CA THR A 87 2.10 -3.43 3.87
C THR A 87 2.58 -2.01 3.62
N SER A 88 2.82 -1.27 4.70
CA SER A 88 3.39 0.08 4.68
C SER A 88 4.89 0.02 4.92
N CYS A 89 5.67 0.60 4.02
CA CYS A 89 7.12 0.69 4.09
C CYS A 89 7.56 2.12 4.39
N PHE A 90 8.41 2.28 5.40
CA PHE A 90 8.93 3.56 5.85
C PHE A 90 10.40 3.69 5.46
N ARG A 91 10.79 4.90 5.04
CA ARG A 91 12.18 5.27 4.77
C ARG A 91 13.00 5.24 6.06
N PRO A 92 14.35 5.23 5.96
CA PRO A 92 15.26 5.42 7.09
C PRO A 92 15.01 6.67 7.94
N ASP A 93 14.44 7.73 7.35
CA ASP A 93 14.08 8.96 8.07
C ASP A 93 12.72 8.86 8.80
N GLY A 94 12.04 7.72 8.70
CA GLY A 94 10.74 7.46 9.31
C GLY A 94 9.54 7.89 8.47
N SER A 95 9.71 8.54 7.31
CA SER A 95 8.60 8.93 6.43
C SER A 95 8.02 7.75 5.65
N LEU A 96 6.71 7.75 5.41
CA LEU A 96 6.05 6.74 4.57
C LEU A 96 6.55 6.82 3.12
N ALA A 97 7.03 5.70 2.58
CA ALA A 97 7.48 5.60 1.19
C ALA A 97 6.44 4.93 0.29
N PHE A 98 5.82 3.86 0.78
CA PHE A 98 5.03 2.97 -0.04
C PHE A 98 3.97 2.23 0.77
N ILE A 99 2.78 2.04 0.18
CA ILE A 99 1.79 1.08 0.67
C ILE A 99 1.46 0.10 -0.45
N TYR A 100 1.59 -1.19 -0.17
CA TYR A 100 0.96 -2.24 -0.95
C TYR A 100 -0.30 -2.71 -0.23
N SER A 101 -1.47 -2.43 -0.80
CA SER A 101 -2.75 -2.90 -0.30
C SER A 101 -3.25 -4.03 -1.18
N GLU A 102 -3.62 -5.15 -0.59
CA GLU A 102 -4.15 -6.32 -1.28
C GLU A 102 -5.41 -6.79 -0.57
N MET A 103 -6.53 -6.88 -1.30
CA MET A 103 -7.73 -7.56 -0.81
C MET A 103 -8.03 -8.76 -1.68
N VAL A 104 -8.17 -9.92 -1.06
CA VAL A 104 -8.64 -11.16 -1.68
C VAL A 104 -10.06 -11.42 -1.19
N SER A 105 -11.00 -11.58 -2.13
CA SER A 105 -12.39 -11.97 -1.80
C SER A 105 -13.02 -12.74 -2.95
N PRO A 106 -14.15 -13.45 -2.72
CA PRO A 106 -15.06 -13.81 -3.80
C PRO A 106 -15.43 -12.59 -4.63
N ASN A 107 -15.65 -12.80 -5.93
CA ASN A 107 -16.25 -11.80 -6.80
C ASN A 107 -17.73 -11.64 -6.45
N MET A 108 -18.04 -10.59 -5.69
CA MET A 108 -19.36 -10.32 -5.14
C MET A 108 -20.40 -9.99 -6.22
N ALA A 109 -19.98 -9.63 -7.44
CA ALA A 109 -20.88 -9.50 -8.59
C ALA A 109 -21.56 -10.85 -8.94
N ALA A 110 -20.92 -11.97 -8.61
CA ALA A 110 -21.47 -13.32 -8.73
C ALA A 110 -21.97 -13.90 -7.40
N GLY A 111 -22.02 -13.09 -6.33
CA GLY A 111 -22.37 -13.49 -4.97
C GLY A 111 -21.20 -14.03 -4.14
N ALA A 112 -21.46 -14.36 -2.88
CA ALA A 112 -20.45 -14.77 -1.90
C ALA A 112 -19.72 -16.10 -2.24
N THR A 113 -20.19 -16.84 -3.23
CA THR A 113 -19.56 -18.08 -3.74
C THR A 113 -18.93 -17.88 -5.12
N GLY A 114 -18.77 -16.63 -5.58
CA GLY A 114 -18.11 -16.31 -6.83
C GLY A 114 -16.63 -16.70 -6.85
N PRO A 115 -15.98 -16.70 -8.02
CA PRO A 115 -14.55 -16.95 -8.13
C PRO A 115 -13.77 -15.92 -7.30
N ALA A 116 -12.64 -16.33 -6.72
CA ALA A 116 -11.79 -15.41 -5.99
C ALA A 116 -11.14 -14.39 -6.95
N ILE A 117 -11.16 -13.13 -6.54
CA ILE A 117 -10.49 -12.01 -7.20
C ILE A 117 -9.65 -11.26 -6.18
N THR A 118 -8.62 -10.57 -6.68
CA THR A 118 -7.71 -9.78 -5.84
C THR A 118 -7.69 -8.34 -6.32
N ARG A 119 -7.95 -7.36 -5.43
CA ARG A 119 -7.74 -5.94 -5.70
C ARG A 119 -6.43 -5.50 -5.08
N GLU A 120 -5.56 -4.96 -5.91
CA GLU A 120 -4.25 -4.44 -5.51
C GLU A 120 -4.21 -2.93 -5.68
N GLY A 121 -3.72 -2.24 -4.64
CA GLY A 121 -3.32 -0.84 -4.65
C GLY A 121 -1.83 -0.72 -4.38
N ARG A 122 -1.10 0.04 -5.19
CA ARG A 122 0.30 0.41 -4.96
C ARG A 122 0.39 1.93 -4.87
N LEU A 123 0.56 2.43 -3.65
CA LEU A 123 0.57 3.85 -3.35
C LEU A 123 2.03 4.27 -3.09
N TYR A 124 2.52 5.22 -3.86
CA TYR A 124 3.88 5.75 -3.78
C TYR A 124 3.82 7.14 -3.18
N PHE A 125 4.58 7.41 -2.13
CA PHE A 125 4.55 8.67 -1.40
C PHE A 125 5.87 9.41 -1.53
N ALA A 126 5.82 10.74 -1.58
CA ALA A 126 6.98 11.59 -1.41
C ALA A 126 7.39 11.70 0.07
N PRO A 127 8.61 12.17 0.39
CA PRO A 127 9.04 12.36 1.78
C PRO A 127 8.17 13.31 2.62
N ASP A 128 7.49 14.27 1.99
CA ASP A 128 6.55 15.20 2.64
C ASP A 128 5.13 14.62 2.79
N GLY A 129 4.91 13.37 2.36
CA GLY A 129 3.66 12.63 2.51
C GLY A 129 2.65 12.78 1.36
N HIS A 130 2.93 13.57 0.31
CA HIS A 130 2.01 13.62 -0.84
C HIS A 130 2.12 12.35 -1.70
N LEU A 131 1.00 11.95 -2.30
CA LEU A 131 0.93 10.77 -3.16
C LEU A 131 1.54 11.08 -4.54
N LEU A 132 2.65 10.41 -4.88
CA LEU A 132 3.36 10.53 -6.15
C LEU A 132 2.73 9.71 -7.27
N ARG A 133 2.24 8.52 -6.92
CA ARG A 133 1.70 7.58 -7.89
C ARG A 133 0.75 6.61 -7.23
N LEU A 134 -0.27 6.23 -7.97
CA LEU A 134 -1.22 5.21 -7.60
C LEU A 134 -1.41 4.24 -8.75
N LEU A 135 -1.11 2.97 -8.51
CA LEU A 135 -1.45 1.89 -9.43
C LEU A 135 -2.54 1.03 -8.81
N LYS A 136 -3.55 0.72 -9.61
CA LYS A 136 -4.71 -0.08 -9.20
C LYS A 136 -4.94 -1.19 -10.20
N ARG A 137 -5.30 -2.36 -9.71
CA ARG A 137 -5.79 -3.46 -10.56
C ARG A 137 -6.63 -4.43 -9.76
N ILE A 138 -7.55 -5.08 -10.45
CA ILE A 138 -8.18 -6.32 -10.03
C ILE A 138 -7.62 -7.45 -10.88
N THR A 139 -7.27 -8.56 -10.24
CA THR A 139 -6.85 -9.79 -10.89
C THR A 139 -7.81 -10.94 -10.61
N GLU A 140 -7.95 -11.82 -11.58
CA GLU A 140 -8.64 -13.11 -11.47
C GLU A 140 -7.70 -14.18 -12.02
N ALA A 141 -7.42 -15.23 -11.23
CA ALA A 141 -6.43 -16.25 -11.57
C ALA A 141 -5.05 -15.66 -11.99
N GLY A 142 -4.64 -14.57 -11.34
CA GLY A 142 -3.37 -13.87 -11.61
C GLY A 142 -3.35 -13.01 -12.87
N GLN A 143 -4.46 -12.92 -13.62
CA GLN A 143 -4.56 -12.06 -14.80
C GLN A 143 -5.30 -10.76 -14.48
N PRO A 144 -4.80 -9.59 -14.91
CA PRO A 144 -5.53 -8.33 -14.77
C PRO A 144 -6.86 -8.37 -15.54
N VAL A 145 -7.96 -8.09 -14.85
CA VAL A 145 -9.32 -8.11 -15.42
C VAL A 145 -10.04 -6.76 -15.36
N ALA A 146 -9.66 -5.91 -14.42
CA ALA A 146 -10.19 -4.55 -14.30
C ALA A 146 -9.18 -3.63 -13.59
N PRO A 147 -9.26 -2.29 -13.74
CA PRO A 147 -8.45 -1.37 -12.95
C PRO A 147 -8.97 -1.23 -11.51
N ILE A 148 -10.29 -1.29 -11.31
CA ILE A 148 -10.97 -1.14 -10.02
C ILE A 148 -12.36 -1.81 -10.08
N ASP A 149 -13.08 -1.81 -8.95
CA ASP A 149 -14.41 -2.41 -8.85
C ASP A 149 -15.39 -1.85 -9.89
N ASN A 150 -16.24 -2.72 -10.42
CA ASN A 150 -17.29 -2.41 -11.39
C ASN A 150 -18.38 -3.48 -11.35
N ASP A 151 -19.40 -3.36 -12.22
CA ASP A 151 -20.54 -4.27 -12.29
C ASP A 151 -20.19 -5.76 -12.46
N LYS A 152 -19.00 -6.09 -12.97
CA LYS A 152 -18.55 -7.48 -13.20
C LYS A 152 -17.54 -7.97 -12.16
N TYR A 153 -16.82 -7.07 -11.52
CA TYR A 153 -15.73 -7.40 -10.60
C TYR A 153 -15.88 -6.52 -9.37
N GLN A 154 -16.35 -7.11 -8.28
CA GLN A 154 -16.61 -6.38 -7.05
C GLN A 154 -16.09 -7.14 -5.84
N LEU A 155 -15.28 -6.49 -5.02
CA LEU A 155 -14.78 -7.07 -3.78
C LEU A 155 -15.73 -6.85 -2.61
N ALA A 156 -15.55 -7.64 -1.55
CA ALA A 156 -16.41 -7.64 -0.37
C ALA A 156 -16.43 -6.31 0.41
N ARG A 157 -15.40 -5.46 0.25
CA ARG A 157 -15.30 -4.14 0.88
C ARG A 157 -14.64 -3.13 -0.08
N GLY A 158 -14.91 -1.84 0.15
CA GLY A 158 -14.23 -0.73 -0.54
C GLY A 158 -12.79 -0.54 -0.07
N CYS A 159 -12.11 0.51 -0.53
CA CYS A 159 -10.71 0.77 -0.20
C CYS A 159 -10.48 1.48 1.14
N GLY A 160 -11.54 1.98 1.79
CA GLY A 160 -11.45 2.78 3.02
C GLY A 160 -11.04 2.05 4.31
N LEU A 161 -10.41 0.87 4.23
CA LEU A 161 -9.75 0.24 5.38
C LEU A 161 -8.28 0.63 5.48
N THR A 162 -7.67 1.02 4.35
CA THR A 162 -6.28 1.48 4.32
C THR A 162 -6.17 2.78 5.10
N ALA A 163 -5.26 2.84 6.07
CA ALA A 163 -4.98 4.03 6.86
C ALA A 163 -3.48 4.35 6.79
N PRO A 164 -3.07 5.36 5.99
CA PRO A 164 -1.67 5.73 5.90
C PRO A 164 -1.18 6.36 7.20
N HIS A 165 -0.30 5.67 7.93
CA HIS A 165 0.55 6.30 8.94
C HIS A 165 1.61 7.11 8.20
N ALA A 166 1.60 8.44 8.34
CA ALA A 166 2.52 9.30 7.59
C ALA A 166 3.98 9.07 8.02
N THR A 167 4.18 8.70 9.29
CA THR A 167 5.49 8.47 9.88
C THR A 167 5.54 7.23 10.77
N VAL A 168 6.75 6.74 11.05
CA VAL A 168 7.00 5.72 12.08
C VAL A 168 6.50 6.17 13.46
N ASP A 169 6.59 7.46 13.78
CA ASP A 169 6.10 7.96 15.06
C ASP A 169 4.57 7.92 15.16
N ASP A 170 3.85 8.02 14.04
CA ASP A 170 2.40 7.77 14.00
C ASP A 170 2.08 6.29 14.29
N VAL A 171 2.89 5.36 13.75
CA VAL A 171 2.77 3.92 14.04
C VAL A 171 2.99 3.65 15.53
N ARG A 172 4.03 4.24 16.12
CA ARG A 172 4.32 4.15 17.56
C ARG A 172 3.21 4.76 18.40
N SER A 173 2.66 5.90 17.98
CA SER A 173 1.51 6.54 18.64
C SER A 173 0.27 5.65 18.59
N HIS A 174 0.04 4.95 17.49
CA HIS A 174 -1.03 3.96 17.37
C HIS A 174 -0.83 2.77 18.33
N LEU A 175 0.39 2.23 18.39
CA LEU A 175 0.75 1.17 19.35
C LEU A 175 0.48 1.62 20.80
N ILE A 176 0.90 2.82 21.18
CA ILE A 176 0.70 3.37 22.54
C ILE A 176 -0.79 3.61 22.82
N ALA A 177 -1.58 4.04 21.84
CA ALA A 177 -3.02 4.22 22.01
C ALA A 177 -3.75 2.89 22.27
N GLU A 178 -3.35 1.81 21.59
CA GLU A 178 -3.99 0.49 21.70
C GLU A 178 -3.48 -0.34 22.88
N LEU A 179 -2.15 -0.44 23.03
CA LEU A 179 -1.49 -1.31 24.01
C LEU A 179 -1.18 -0.60 25.33
N GLY A 180 -1.01 0.73 25.30
CA GLY A 180 -0.46 1.51 26.40
C GLY A 180 1.07 1.61 26.35
N ASP A 181 1.63 2.59 27.05
CA ASP A 181 3.07 2.73 27.27
C ASP A 181 3.57 1.88 28.47
N ILE A 182 4.86 2.05 28.83
CA ILE A 182 5.48 1.34 29.96
C ILE A 182 4.84 1.68 31.32
N GLU A 183 4.17 2.84 31.44
CA GLU A 183 3.46 3.26 32.64
C GLU A 183 1.99 2.82 32.63
N GLY A 184 1.54 2.16 31.56
CA GLY A 184 0.16 1.77 31.34
C GLY A 184 -0.74 2.91 30.86
N THR A 185 -0.17 4.06 30.49
CA THR A 185 -0.92 5.20 29.96
C THR A 185 -1.22 4.97 28.49
N ARG A 186 -2.48 5.16 28.11
CA ARG A 186 -2.90 5.09 26.70
C ARG A 186 -2.86 6.46 26.07
N GLY A 187 -2.22 6.53 24.90
CA GLY A 187 -2.21 7.72 24.05
C GLY A 187 -3.58 7.96 23.39
N LYS A 188 -3.64 9.00 22.57
CA LYS A 188 -4.76 9.26 21.66
C LYS A 188 -4.21 9.26 20.24
N TYR A 189 -4.54 8.23 19.47
CA TYR A 189 -4.29 8.16 18.04
C TYR A 189 -5.57 7.68 17.38
N VAL A 190 -5.95 8.30 16.28
CA VAL A 190 -7.09 7.89 15.48
C VAL A 190 -6.60 7.73 14.05
N PRO A 191 -6.58 6.51 13.48
CA PRO A 191 -6.21 6.32 12.09
C PRO A 191 -7.21 7.03 11.19
N GLU A 192 -6.71 7.75 10.19
CA GLU A 192 -7.53 8.37 9.15
C GLU A 192 -7.63 7.43 7.94
N PRO A 193 -8.81 6.85 7.66
CA PRO A 193 -8.94 5.95 6.54
C PRO A 193 -8.86 6.68 5.20
N LEU A 194 -8.21 6.05 4.23
CA LEU A 194 -8.01 6.53 2.87
C LEU A 194 -8.80 5.67 1.88
N ASP A 195 -9.84 6.22 1.28
CA ASP A 195 -10.55 5.58 0.17
C ASP A 195 -9.82 5.81 -1.16
N TRP A 196 -8.73 5.07 -1.37
CA TRP A 196 -7.87 5.23 -2.55
C TRP A 196 -8.49 4.69 -3.85
N CYS A 197 -9.61 3.95 -3.78
CA CYS A 197 -10.33 3.44 -4.95
C CYS A 197 -10.71 4.58 -5.92
N GLY A 198 -11.14 5.74 -5.39
CA GLY A 198 -11.62 6.88 -6.18
C GLY A 198 -10.59 7.95 -6.51
N MET A 199 -9.35 7.82 -6.04
CA MET A 199 -8.31 8.85 -6.24
C MET A 199 -7.70 8.78 -7.63
N GLU A 200 -7.44 9.93 -8.25
CA GLU A 200 -6.57 10.04 -9.42
C GLU A 200 -5.33 10.84 -9.01
N VAL A 201 -4.15 10.46 -9.52
CA VAL A 201 -2.91 11.21 -9.31
C VAL A 201 -2.64 11.99 -10.58
N GLU A 202 -2.59 13.32 -10.47
CA GLU A 202 -2.36 14.25 -11.59
C GLU A 202 -0.93 14.21 -12.12
#